data_AF-A0A957N0M7-F1
#
_entry.id   AF-A0A957N0M7-F1
#
_cell.length_a   1.000
_cell.length_b   1.000
_cell.length_c   1.000
_cell.angle_alpha   90.00
_cell.angle_beta   90.00
_cell.angle_gamma   90.00
#
_symmetry.space_group_name_H-M   'P 1'
#
loop_
_entity.id
_entity.type
_entity.pdbx_description
1 polymer ?
#
loop_
_entity_poly.entity_id
_entity_poly.type
_entity_poly.pdbx_seq_one_letter_code
_entity_poly.pdbx_strand_id
1 'polypeptide(L)'
;FAGGGSIPFEALRYGFTTIANDLNPVAAVILKATLEYPARFGPALADDIRKWGKRWYELVKPKLEPYFSPLPAGAEGAAYLWARTVACPTTGKPVPLSPNWWLRRGDDPVAVQLIAEPHMAAPEFRIVRGDAVRRRDPDQGTVNRGNARSPWTGEVIDGDYIKAEAQAGRMGEILYTVVLKVPGAFDYRSPTPEDLRASHDLDQMVAQRWPQWQLAGFAVDDAIPYGHRANERDVIVQYGIDEWREMFNTRQLYSMTVYLEALQSLEAELRAACDADTAAAIETCLALALDKAVIYNNRHCRFDTGRGIRSIFDRHDFAFLWSHAEFDASANLLPWVVEQVADAVQEIAALAKPPQLALQRAQKNNPKWDVTISLGSASSLRELQDASVRNITVDPPYYNNVDYAELSDFFYVWLK
;
A
#
# COMPACT_ATOMS: atom_id res chain seq x y z
N PHE A 1 9.61 10.62 -21.80
CA PHE A 1 8.61 10.21 -20.80
C PHE A 1 7.85 9.06 -21.39
N ALA A 2 8.05 7.86 -20.86
CA ALA A 2 7.41 6.65 -21.34
C ALA A 2 6.19 6.27 -20.48
N GLY A 3 5.99 6.96 -19.34
CA GLY A 3 4.85 6.77 -18.46
C GLY A 3 4.69 5.32 -18.03
N GLY A 4 3.45 4.82 -18.02
CA GLY A 4 3.15 3.42 -17.72
C GLY A 4 3.61 2.40 -18.77
N GLY A 5 4.34 2.81 -19.82
CA GLY A 5 4.97 1.89 -20.76
C GLY A 5 4.09 1.37 -21.90
N SER A 6 2.83 1.80 -22.04
CA SER A 6 1.92 1.24 -23.06
C SER A 6 2.39 1.47 -24.51
N ILE A 7 2.87 2.66 -24.84
CA ILE A 7 3.41 2.98 -26.17
C ILE A 7 4.64 2.12 -26.51
N PRO A 8 5.70 2.09 -25.67
CA PRO A 8 6.84 1.23 -25.94
C PRO A 8 6.49 -0.26 -25.88
N PHE A 9 5.52 -0.69 -25.06
CA PHE A 9 5.03 -2.07 -25.06
C PHE A 9 4.43 -2.47 -26.41
N GLU A 10 3.59 -1.62 -27.01
CA GLU A 10 3.04 -1.90 -28.34
C GLU A 10 4.13 -1.92 -29.41
N ALA A 11 5.08 -0.98 -29.37
CA ALA A 11 6.21 -0.98 -30.29
C ALA A 11 7.02 -2.29 -30.20
N LEU A 12 7.28 -2.74 -28.98
CA LEU A 12 7.93 -4.00 -28.68
C LEU A 12 7.14 -5.17 -29.27
N ARG A 13 5.83 -5.24 -29.02
CA ARG A 13 4.92 -6.28 -29.52
C ARG A 13 4.90 -6.37 -31.06
N TYR A 14 5.12 -5.26 -31.78
CA TYR A 14 5.26 -5.25 -33.24
C TYR A 14 6.66 -5.66 -33.75
N GLY A 15 7.61 -5.93 -32.84
CA GLY A 15 8.97 -6.35 -33.16
C GLY A 15 9.92 -5.19 -33.46
N PHE A 16 9.59 -3.96 -33.09
CA PHE A 16 10.48 -2.82 -33.27
C PHE A 16 11.57 -2.77 -32.20
N THR A 17 12.76 -2.29 -32.57
CA THR A 17 13.73 -1.78 -31.61
C THR A 17 13.08 -0.65 -30.83
N THR A 18 12.99 -0.81 -29.52
CA THR A 18 12.22 0.04 -28.63
C THR A 18 13.13 0.67 -27.60
N ILE A 19 13.21 1.99 -27.60
CA ILE A 19 13.95 2.76 -26.60
C ILE A 19 12.92 3.52 -25.76
N ALA A 20 12.93 3.31 -24.45
CA ALA A 20 12.09 4.03 -23.50
C ALA A 20 12.97 4.78 -22.51
N ASN A 21 12.64 6.05 -22.27
CA ASN A 21 13.35 6.90 -21.33
C ASN A 21 12.36 7.62 -20.42
N ASP A 22 12.64 7.57 -19.12
CA ASP A 22 11.91 8.32 -18.11
C ASP A 22 12.85 9.10 -17.18
N LEU A 23 12.36 10.23 -16.67
CA LEU A 23 13.12 11.06 -15.73
C LEU A 23 12.99 10.53 -14.31
N ASN A 24 11.84 9.90 -13.98
CA ASN A 24 11.55 9.42 -12.65
C ASN A 24 12.10 7.99 -12.46
N PRO A 25 12.96 7.74 -11.45
CA PRO A 25 13.50 6.40 -11.19
C PRO A 25 12.45 5.31 -10.94
N VAL A 26 11.35 5.60 -10.23
CA VAL A 26 10.25 4.63 -10.02
C VAL A 26 9.64 4.25 -11.38
N ALA A 27 9.35 5.24 -12.23
CA ALA A 27 8.83 4.98 -13.56
C ALA A 27 9.81 4.14 -14.41
N ALA A 28 11.11 4.44 -14.36
CA ALA A 28 12.14 3.67 -15.06
C ALA A 28 12.20 2.20 -14.57
N VAL A 29 12.09 1.94 -13.27
CA VAL A 29 12.03 0.59 -12.70
C VAL A 29 10.75 -0.14 -13.13
N ILE A 30 9.59 0.54 -13.15
CA ILE A 30 8.34 -0.03 -13.67
C ILE A 30 8.51 -0.42 -15.15
N LEU A 31 9.17 0.42 -15.96
CA LEU A 31 9.45 0.10 -17.36
C LEU A 31 10.35 -1.13 -17.53
N LYS A 32 11.33 -1.35 -16.64
CA LYS A 32 12.10 -2.61 -16.61
C LYS A 32 11.19 -3.82 -16.39
N ALA A 33 10.31 -3.76 -15.38
CA ALA A 33 9.43 -4.86 -15.02
C ALA A 33 8.25 -5.09 -16.00
N THR A 34 7.85 -4.07 -16.76
CA THR A 34 6.74 -4.16 -17.72
C THR A 34 7.17 -4.38 -19.16
N LEU A 35 8.43 -4.05 -19.52
CA LEU A 35 8.93 -4.17 -20.89
C LEU A 35 10.10 -5.14 -20.97
N GLU A 36 11.19 -4.84 -20.27
CA GLU A 36 12.45 -5.55 -20.43
C GLU A 36 12.42 -6.98 -19.89
N TYR A 37 11.99 -7.16 -18.64
CA TYR A 37 11.99 -8.46 -18.01
C TYR A 37 10.96 -9.43 -18.61
N PRO A 38 9.70 -9.03 -18.86
CA PRO A 38 8.73 -9.90 -19.53
C PRO A 38 9.18 -10.34 -20.91
N ALA A 39 9.82 -9.46 -21.69
CA ALA A 39 10.33 -9.79 -23.00
C ALA A 39 11.54 -10.73 -22.93
N ARG A 40 12.46 -10.47 -22.00
CA ARG A 40 13.71 -11.23 -21.87
C ARG A 40 13.52 -12.62 -21.25
N PHE A 41 12.79 -12.71 -20.14
CA PHE A 41 12.64 -13.94 -19.36
C PHE A 41 11.34 -14.69 -19.66
N GLY A 42 10.37 -14.03 -20.28
CA GLY A 42 9.09 -14.62 -20.61
C GLY A 42 8.25 -14.98 -19.37
N PRO A 43 7.17 -15.76 -19.55
CA PRO A 43 6.24 -16.10 -18.47
C PRO A 43 6.86 -16.89 -17.31
N ALA A 44 8.00 -17.57 -17.52
CA ALA A 44 8.66 -18.38 -16.51
C ALA A 44 9.21 -17.54 -15.33
N LEU A 45 9.49 -16.24 -15.55
CA LEU A 45 9.92 -15.34 -14.47
C LEU A 45 8.89 -15.28 -13.34
N ALA A 46 7.60 -15.43 -13.64
CA ALA A 46 6.54 -15.45 -12.63
C ALA A 46 6.69 -16.61 -11.64
N ASP A 47 7.15 -17.78 -12.09
CA ASP A 47 7.37 -18.93 -11.22
C ASP A 47 8.55 -18.69 -10.27
N ASP A 48 9.61 -18.02 -10.75
CA ASP A 48 10.73 -17.60 -9.92
C ASP A 48 10.33 -16.53 -8.90
N ILE A 49 9.51 -15.54 -9.30
CA ILE A 49 8.95 -14.54 -8.37
C ILE A 49 8.16 -15.23 -7.27
N ARG A 50 7.28 -16.19 -7.60
CA ARG A 50 6.50 -16.95 -6.61
C ARG A 50 7.39 -17.77 -5.69
N LYS A 51 8.41 -18.44 -6.23
CA LYS A 51 9.36 -19.24 -5.46
C LYS A 51 10.10 -18.40 -4.44
N TRP A 52 10.70 -17.29 -4.86
CA TRP A 52 11.47 -16.42 -3.97
C TRP A 52 10.58 -15.58 -3.06
N GLY A 53 9.38 -15.20 -3.51
CA GLY A 53 8.38 -14.58 -2.65
C GLY A 53 7.86 -15.51 -1.55
N LYS A 54 7.73 -16.82 -1.82
CA LYS A 54 7.45 -17.83 -0.78
C LYS A 54 8.59 -17.91 0.23
N ARG A 55 9.85 -17.93 -0.23
CA ARG A 55 11.03 -17.93 0.65
C ARG A 55 11.08 -16.66 1.52
N TRP A 56 10.77 -15.51 0.94
CA TRP A 56 10.64 -14.24 1.67
C TRP A 56 9.56 -14.32 2.75
N TYR A 57 8.39 -14.87 2.41
CA TYR A 57 7.31 -15.09 3.38
C TYR A 57 7.71 -16.01 4.54
N GLU A 58 8.48 -17.07 4.29
CA GLU A 58 9.00 -17.96 5.34
C GLU A 58 9.93 -17.26 6.33
N LEU A 59 10.68 -16.23 5.89
CA LEU A 59 11.53 -15.40 6.75
C LEU A 59 10.73 -14.38 7.57
N VAL A 60 9.64 -13.88 7.00
CA VAL A 60 8.79 -12.84 7.57
C VAL A 60 7.80 -13.40 8.58
N LYS A 61 7.09 -14.48 8.23
CA LYS A 61 5.95 -14.98 9.00
C LYS A 61 6.27 -15.17 10.50
N PRO A 62 7.37 -15.83 10.92
CA PRO A 62 7.65 -16.03 12.35
C PRO A 62 7.90 -14.73 13.13
N LYS A 63 8.34 -13.66 12.45
CA LYS A 63 8.58 -12.35 13.06
C LYS A 63 7.29 -11.54 13.27
N LEU A 64 6.23 -11.83 12.50
CA LEU A 64 4.97 -11.10 12.53
C LEU A 64 3.83 -11.87 13.21
N GLU A 65 3.79 -13.19 13.10
CA GLU A 65 2.73 -14.05 13.66
C GLU A 65 2.36 -13.76 15.12
N PRO A 66 3.29 -13.44 16.05
CA PRO A 66 2.94 -13.07 17.43
C PRO A 66 2.05 -11.82 17.57
N TYR A 67 1.98 -10.97 16.54
CA TYR A 67 1.29 -9.68 16.57
C TYR A 67 -0.03 -9.66 15.78
N PHE A 68 -0.47 -10.82 15.28
CA PHE A 68 -1.71 -10.99 14.56
C PHE A 68 -2.47 -12.17 15.15
N SER A 69 -3.74 -11.94 15.51
CA SER A 69 -4.56 -13.01 16.06
C SER A 69 -4.80 -14.11 15.01
N PRO A 70 -4.76 -15.40 15.40
CA PRO A 70 -5.01 -16.49 14.49
C PRO A 70 -6.35 -16.36 13.76
N LEU A 71 -6.35 -16.71 12.47
CA LEU A 71 -7.58 -16.71 11.68
C LEU A 71 -8.54 -17.79 12.21
N PRO A 72 -9.83 -17.45 12.41
CA PRO A 72 -10.85 -18.45 12.73
C PRO A 72 -10.99 -19.50 11.63
N ALA A 73 -11.50 -20.69 11.99
CA ALA A 73 -11.76 -21.74 11.01
C ALA A 73 -12.71 -21.24 9.89
N GLY A 74 -12.29 -21.44 8.63
CA GLY A 74 -13.04 -21.00 7.45
C GLY A 74 -12.77 -19.56 6.99
N ALA A 75 -11.96 -18.79 7.73
CA ALA A 75 -11.45 -17.51 7.26
C ALA A 75 -10.22 -17.70 6.36
N GLU A 76 -10.21 -17.02 5.21
CA GLU A 76 -9.11 -16.99 4.24
C GLU A 76 -8.13 -15.84 4.51
N GLY A 77 -8.55 -14.86 5.32
CA GLY A 77 -7.70 -13.75 5.73
C GLY A 77 -8.39 -12.75 6.63
N ALA A 78 -7.64 -11.73 7.07
CA ALA A 78 -8.16 -10.68 7.93
C ALA A 78 -7.77 -9.26 7.49
N ALA A 79 -8.61 -8.31 7.87
CA ALA A 79 -8.29 -6.89 7.90
C ALA A 79 -8.76 -6.29 9.22
N TYR A 80 -8.09 -5.23 9.67
CA TYR A 80 -8.32 -4.58 10.96
C TYR A 80 -8.74 -3.14 10.69
N LEU A 81 -9.89 -2.73 11.23
CA LEU A 81 -10.41 -1.37 11.05
C LEU A 81 -10.15 -0.53 12.29
N TRP A 82 -9.48 0.59 12.08
CA TRP A 82 -9.00 1.48 13.10
C TRP A 82 -9.67 2.84 12.97
N ALA A 83 -10.01 3.46 14.09
CA ALA A 83 -10.43 4.85 14.14
C ALA A 83 -9.33 5.66 14.83
N ARG A 84 -8.90 6.77 14.23
CA ARG A 84 -8.03 7.73 14.92
C ARG A 84 -8.75 8.29 16.14
N THR A 85 -8.04 8.69 17.18
CA THR A 85 -8.64 9.17 18.43
C THR A 85 -8.04 10.49 18.88
N VAL A 86 -8.84 11.31 19.56
CA VAL A 86 -8.38 12.46 20.35
C VAL A 86 -8.97 12.38 21.75
N ALA A 87 -8.34 13.01 22.74
CA ALA A 87 -8.90 13.08 24.07
C ALA A 87 -10.13 13.99 24.10
N CYS A 88 -11.20 13.55 24.76
CA CYS A 88 -12.36 14.40 25.05
C CYS A 88 -11.93 15.57 25.94
N PRO A 89 -12.18 16.84 25.56
CA PRO A 89 -11.73 18.01 26.34
C PRO A 89 -12.22 18.01 27.79
N THR A 90 -13.41 17.45 28.03
CA THR A 90 -14.07 17.45 29.35
C THR A 90 -13.64 16.27 30.23
N THR A 91 -13.42 15.09 29.64
CA THR A 91 -13.21 13.85 30.41
C THR A 91 -11.81 13.26 30.28
N GLY A 92 -11.02 13.73 29.31
CA GLY A 92 -9.74 13.13 28.92
C GLY A 92 -9.84 11.77 28.22
N LYS A 93 -11.04 11.17 28.13
CA LYS A 93 -11.25 9.84 27.55
C LYS A 93 -11.10 9.85 26.04
N PRO A 94 -10.63 8.75 25.41
CA PRO A 94 -10.43 8.70 23.97
C PRO A 94 -11.77 8.78 23.22
N VAL A 95 -11.83 9.64 22.20
CA VAL A 95 -12.94 9.79 21.28
C VAL A 95 -12.53 9.21 19.93
N PRO A 96 -13.06 8.05 19.51
CA PRO A 96 -12.79 7.50 18.19
C PRO A 96 -13.41 8.44 17.15
N LEU A 97 -12.70 8.70 16.06
CA LEU A 97 -13.11 9.56 14.97
C LEU A 97 -13.49 8.68 13.78
N SER A 98 -14.77 8.47 13.59
CA SER A 98 -15.30 7.74 12.43
C SER A 98 -16.44 8.52 11.78
N PRO A 99 -16.45 8.68 10.45
CA PRO A 99 -17.53 9.40 9.77
C PRO A 99 -18.83 8.61 9.73
N ASN A 100 -18.76 7.29 9.86
CA ASN A 100 -19.91 6.38 9.92
C ASN A 100 -19.49 5.04 10.56
N TRP A 101 -20.44 4.14 10.77
CA TRP A 101 -20.21 2.84 11.39
C TRP A 101 -20.67 1.67 10.52
N TRP A 102 -20.78 1.86 9.21
CA TRP A 102 -21.22 0.84 8.28
C TRP A 102 -20.12 -0.18 7.96
N LEU A 103 -20.48 -1.46 7.96
CA LEU A 103 -19.63 -2.56 7.51
C LEU A 103 -20.22 -3.28 6.29
N ARG A 104 -21.55 -3.31 6.19
CA ARG A 104 -22.26 -3.81 5.01
C ARG A 104 -23.61 -3.11 4.92
N ARG A 105 -23.94 -2.58 3.75
CA ARG A 105 -25.25 -2.01 3.42
C ARG A 105 -26.07 -3.04 2.61
N GLY A 106 -27.37 -2.81 2.47
CA GLY A 106 -28.27 -3.66 1.69
C GLY A 106 -29.24 -4.48 2.56
N ASP A 107 -29.65 -5.64 2.05
CA ASP A 107 -30.72 -6.45 2.65
C ASP A 107 -30.32 -7.12 3.98
N ASP A 108 -29.06 -7.51 4.11
CA ASP A 108 -28.46 -8.04 5.34
C ASP A 108 -27.42 -7.04 5.92
N PRO A 109 -27.89 -5.91 6.47
CA PRO A 109 -27.03 -4.83 6.91
C PRO A 109 -26.18 -5.24 8.12
N VAL A 110 -24.95 -4.73 8.15
CA VAL A 110 -24.02 -4.89 9.27
C VAL A 110 -23.42 -3.54 9.62
N ALA A 111 -23.39 -3.22 10.90
CA ALA A 111 -22.78 -2.00 11.41
C ALA A 111 -22.08 -2.23 12.76
N VAL A 112 -21.28 -1.25 13.16
CA VAL A 112 -20.66 -1.19 14.48
C VAL A 112 -21.52 -0.35 15.41
N GLN A 113 -21.70 -0.84 16.63
CA GLN A 113 -22.25 -0.07 17.74
C GLN A 113 -21.10 0.43 18.60
N LEU A 114 -20.95 1.75 18.68
CA LEU A 114 -20.13 2.41 19.68
C LEU A 114 -20.87 2.41 21.04
N ILE A 115 -20.22 1.90 22.08
CA ILE A 115 -20.71 1.85 23.45
C ILE A 115 -19.75 2.67 24.31
N ALA A 116 -20.26 3.75 24.89
CA ALA A 116 -19.48 4.70 25.69
C ALA A 116 -20.28 5.09 26.94
N GLU A 117 -20.08 4.36 28.03
CA GLU A 117 -20.77 4.61 29.29
C GLU A 117 -19.87 5.39 30.27
N PRO A 118 -20.45 6.24 31.16
CA PRO A 118 -19.66 7.12 32.04
C PRO A 118 -18.62 6.41 32.91
N HIS A 119 -18.86 5.15 33.29
CA HIS A 119 -17.96 4.37 34.13
C HIS A 119 -16.78 3.73 33.36
N MET A 120 -16.83 3.70 32.03
CA MET A 120 -15.80 3.07 31.19
C MET A 120 -14.60 3.99 30.98
N ALA A 121 -13.40 3.41 30.87
CA ALA A 121 -12.17 4.17 30.59
C ALA A 121 -11.95 4.41 29.09
N ALA A 122 -12.41 3.49 28.24
CA ALA A 122 -12.32 3.51 26.79
C ALA A 122 -13.63 2.96 26.19
N PRO A 123 -13.99 3.31 24.94
CA PRO A 123 -15.24 2.84 24.37
C PRO A 123 -15.13 1.36 23.97
N GLU A 124 -16.27 0.69 23.93
CA GLU A 124 -16.39 -0.67 23.37
C GLU A 124 -17.14 -0.65 22.03
N PHE A 125 -16.85 -1.68 21.22
CA PHE A 125 -17.43 -1.83 19.89
C PHE A 125 -18.13 -3.18 19.76
N ARG A 126 -19.41 -3.16 19.37
CA ARG A 126 -20.21 -4.37 19.14
C ARG A 126 -20.71 -4.44 17.72
N ILE A 127 -20.49 -5.56 17.06
CA ILE A 127 -21.06 -5.81 15.73
C ILE A 127 -22.57 -6.07 15.85
N VAL A 128 -23.36 -5.38 15.03
CA VAL A 128 -24.81 -5.60 14.93
C VAL A 128 -25.24 -5.90 13.50
N ARG A 129 -26.31 -6.70 13.37
CA ARG A 129 -26.80 -7.23 12.09
C ARG A 129 -28.31 -7.03 11.94
N GLY A 130 -28.79 -7.01 10.69
CA GLY A 130 -30.21 -7.02 10.36
C GLY A 130 -30.99 -5.84 10.96
N ASP A 131 -32.15 -6.13 11.55
CA ASP A 131 -33.04 -5.10 12.12
C ASP A 131 -32.40 -4.28 13.24
N ALA A 132 -31.43 -4.84 13.96
CA ALA A 132 -30.71 -4.09 14.99
C ALA A 132 -29.87 -2.94 14.40
N VAL A 133 -29.43 -3.07 13.15
CA VAL A 133 -28.78 -1.97 12.42
C VAL A 133 -29.80 -0.92 12.03
N ARG A 134 -30.97 -1.32 11.52
CA ARG A 134 -32.02 -0.38 11.05
C ARG A 134 -32.61 0.50 12.16
N ARG A 135 -32.55 0.03 13.42
CA ARG A 135 -32.94 0.80 14.61
C ARG A 135 -31.87 1.79 15.06
N ARG A 136 -30.71 1.78 14.42
CA ARG A 136 -29.59 2.68 14.66
C ARG A 136 -29.37 3.47 13.39
N ASP A 137 -28.81 4.66 13.51
CA ASP A 137 -28.43 5.46 12.36
C ASP A 137 -26.90 5.36 12.22
N PRO A 138 -26.36 4.38 11.47
CA PRO A 138 -24.91 4.18 11.41
C PRO A 138 -24.22 5.24 10.54
N ASP A 139 -24.98 6.11 9.87
CA ASP A 139 -24.44 7.32 9.23
C ASP A 139 -24.10 8.41 10.28
N GLN A 140 -24.60 8.29 11.52
CA GLN A 140 -24.14 9.11 12.65
C GLN A 140 -22.81 8.59 13.20
N GLY A 141 -21.73 8.99 12.53
CA GLY A 141 -20.38 8.91 13.04
C GLY A 141 -20.12 9.87 14.21
N THR A 142 -18.89 9.82 14.72
CA THR A 142 -18.37 10.73 15.75
C THR A 142 -17.61 11.92 15.17
N VAL A 143 -17.35 11.94 13.86
CA VAL A 143 -16.73 13.09 13.17
C VAL A 143 -17.47 13.42 11.88
N ASN A 144 -17.69 14.70 11.61
CA ASN A 144 -18.32 15.18 10.39
C ASN A 144 -17.75 16.56 10.03
N ARG A 145 -17.30 16.72 8.78
CA ARG A 145 -16.74 17.98 8.26
C ARG A 145 -15.65 18.60 9.17
N GLY A 146 -14.80 17.75 9.74
CA GLY A 146 -13.67 18.20 10.58
C GLY A 146 -13.99 18.42 12.06
N ASN A 147 -15.25 18.48 12.46
CA ASN A 147 -15.65 18.58 13.86
C ASN A 147 -16.08 17.22 14.39
N ALA A 148 -15.74 16.92 15.64
CA ALA A 148 -16.16 15.69 16.30
C ALA A 148 -17.27 15.93 17.33
N ARG A 149 -17.97 14.86 17.71
CA ARG A 149 -18.90 14.85 18.83
C ARG A 149 -18.44 13.79 19.82
N SER A 150 -18.23 14.19 21.07
CA SER A 150 -17.80 13.26 22.13
C SER A 150 -18.92 12.27 22.42
N PRO A 151 -18.69 10.94 22.33
CA PRO A 151 -19.67 9.94 22.74
C PRO A 151 -19.84 9.88 24.26
N TRP A 152 -18.95 10.53 25.03
CA TRP A 152 -18.97 10.56 26.48
C TRP A 152 -19.90 11.64 27.04
N THR A 153 -19.85 12.84 26.44
CA THR A 153 -20.57 14.03 26.93
C THR A 153 -21.61 14.54 25.94
N GLY A 154 -21.56 14.12 24.68
CA GLY A 154 -22.37 14.65 23.59
C GLY A 154 -21.89 16.01 23.07
N GLU A 155 -20.84 16.59 23.63
CA GLU A 155 -20.33 17.92 23.25
C GLU A 155 -19.58 17.90 21.92
N VAL A 156 -19.55 19.05 21.24
CA VAL A 156 -18.77 19.24 20.01
C VAL A 156 -17.31 19.46 20.37
N ILE A 157 -16.41 18.78 19.66
CA ILE A 157 -14.97 18.97 19.70
C ILE A 157 -14.58 19.66 18.41
N ASP A 158 -14.01 20.85 18.53
CA ASP A 158 -13.66 21.71 17.40
C ASP A 158 -12.50 21.11 16.58
N GLY A 159 -12.56 21.31 15.25
CA GLY A 159 -11.53 20.84 14.33
C GLY A 159 -10.14 21.42 14.63
N ASP A 160 -10.05 22.65 15.14
CA ASP A 160 -8.77 23.26 15.51
C ASP A 160 -8.15 22.57 16.73
N TYR A 161 -8.97 22.13 17.69
CA TYR A 161 -8.50 21.30 18.80
C TYR A 161 -7.99 19.95 18.29
N ILE A 162 -8.72 19.31 17.36
CA ILE A 162 -8.31 18.02 16.78
C ILE A 162 -6.95 18.15 16.07
N LYS A 163 -6.76 19.20 15.28
CA LYS A 163 -5.49 19.50 14.61
C LYS A 163 -4.38 19.77 15.61
N ALA A 164 -4.64 20.57 16.65
CA ALA A 164 -3.65 20.87 17.69
C ALA A 164 -3.21 19.60 18.47
N GLU A 165 -4.15 18.70 18.79
CA GLU A 165 -3.82 17.41 19.40
C GLU A 165 -2.98 16.54 18.45
N ALA A 166 -3.32 16.52 17.16
CA ALA A 166 -2.58 15.77 16.15
C ALA A 166 -1.14 16.29 15.97
N GLN A 167 -0.98 17.60 15.78
CA GLN A 167 0.31 18.28 15.63
C GLN A 167 1.19 18.14 16.88
N ALA A 168 0.58 17.98 18.06
CA ALA A 168 1.30 17.73 19.30
C ALA A 168 1.57 16.25 19.57
N GLY A 169 1.33 15.36 18.60
CA GLY A 169 1.57 13.92 18.72
C GLY A 169 0.62 13.18 19.67
N ARG A 170 -0.54 13.77 20.01
CA ARG A 170 -1.54 13.21 20.93
C ARG A 170 -2.74 12.57 20.24
N MET A 171 -2.75 12.54 18.90
CA MET A 171 -3.74 11.76 18.16
C MET A 171 -3.38 10.26 18.22
N GLY A 172 -4.25 9.49 18.86
CA GLY A 172 -4.09 8.04 18.97
C GLY A 172 -4.90 7.29 17.91
N GLU A 173 -5.12 6.00 18.16
CA GLU A 173 -6.03 5.16 17.38
C GLU A 173 -6.61 4.04 18.23
N ILE A 174 -7.73 3.46 17.78
CA ILE A 174 -8.36 2.33 18.43
C ILE A 174 -8.93 1.35 17.41
N LEU A 175 -8.62 0.07 17.60
CA LEU A 175 -9.16 -1.02 16.81
C LEU A 175 -10.63 -1.20 17.16
N TYR A 176 -11.52 -1.09 16.17
CA TYR A 176 -12.96 -1.18 16.41
C TYR A 176 -13.62 -2.37 15.72
N THR A 177 -12.98 -2.99 14.73
CA THR A 177 -13.54 -4.16 14.02
C THR A 177 -12.42 -5.02 13.42
N VAL A 178 -12.60 -6.33 13.47
CA VAL A 178 -11.84 -7.26 12.63
C VAL A 178 -12.75 -7.79 11.53
N VAL A 179 -12.33 -7.57 10.29
CA VAL A 179 -12.96 -8.10 9.09
C VAL A 179 -12.33 -9.46 8.79
N LEU A 180 -13.17 -10.45 8.52
CA LEU A 180 -12.76 -11.79 8.12
C LEU A 180 -13.12 -11.98 6.65
N LYS A 181 -12.11 -12.26 5.83
CA LYS A 181 -12.32 -12.71 4.46
C LYS A 181 -12.82 -14.16 4.51
N VAL A 182 -14.00 -14.39 3.96
CA VAL A 182 -14.60 -15.73 3.80
C VAL A 182 -14.90 -15.96 2.31
N PRO A 183 -15.12 -17.21 1.87
CA PRO A 183 -15.41 -17.51 0.47
C PRO A 183 -16.53 -16.61 -0.08
N GLY A 184 -16.21 -15.81 -1.09
CA GLY A 184 -17.17 -14.92 -1.77
C GLY A 184 -17.70 -13.71 -0.97
N ALA A 185 -17.33 -13.52 0.30
CA ALA A 185 -17.88 -12.45 1.14
C ALA A 185 -16.90 -11.94 2.21
N PHE A 186 -17.39 -11.03 3.05
CA PHE A 186 -16.75 -10.60 4.28
C PHE A 186 -17.69 -10.86 5.46
N ASP A 187 -17.11 -11.35 6.56
CA ASP A 187 -17.75 -11.38 7.87
C ASP A 187 -17.00 -10.46 8.84
N TYR A 188 -17.61 -10.19 10.00
CA TYR A 188 -17.14 -9.15 10.91
C TYR A 188 -17.29 -9.58 12.35
N ARG A 189 -16.26 -9.35 13.16
CA ARG A 189 -16.29 -9.55 14.61
C ARG A 189 -15.75 -8.34 15.36
N SER A 190 -16.17 -8.23 16.63
CA SER A 190 -15.54 -7.30 17.55
C SER A 190 -14.09 -7.72 17.81
N PRO A 191 -13.20 -6.75 18.11
CA PRO A 191 -11.84 -7.06 18.54
C PRO A 191 -11.85 -7.88 19.83
N THR A 192 -10.97 -8.87 19.92
CA THR A 192 -10.76 -9.68 21.13
C THR A 192 -9.65 -9.06 21.98
N PRO A 193 -9.51 -9.45 23.26
CA PRO A 193 -8.37 -9.05 24.08
C PRO A 193 -7.01 -9.45 23.48
N GLU A 194 -6.95 -10.48 22.63
CA GLU A 194 -5.73 -10.86 21.92
C GLU A 194 -5.38 -9.86 20.82
N ASP A 195 -6.35 -9.47 19.99
CA ASP A 195 -6.12 -8.47 18.93
C ASP A 195 -5.61 -7.13 19.51
N LEU A 196 -6.14 -6.73 20.66
CA LEU A 196 -5.78 -5.48 21.34
C LEU A 196 -4.38 -5.55 21.97
N ARG A 197 -4.03 -6.66 22.63
CA ARG A 197 -2.69 -6.85 23.24
C ARG A 197 -1.59 -6.92 22.20
N ALA A 198 -1.83 -7.67 21.12
CA ALA A 198 -0.90 -7.82 20.02
C ALA A 198 -0.43 -6.47 19.43
N SER A 199 -1.32 -5.47 19.40
CA SER A 199 -0.96 -4.12 18.96
C SER A 199 -0.20 -3.31 19.99
N HIS A 200 -0.48 -3.47 21.28
CA HIS A 200 0.14 -2.65 22.33
C HIS A 200 1.60 -3.05 22.60
N ASP A 201 1.90 -4.35 22.56
CA ASP A 201 3.24 -4.87 22.84
C ASP A 201 4.27 -4.43 21.78
N LEU A 202 3.79 -4.05 20.59
CA LEU A 202 4.60 -3.57 19.47
C LEU A 202 5.21 -2.18 19.69
N ASP A 203 4.52 -1.27 20.39
CA ASP A 203 4.97 0.12 20.56
C ASP A 203 6.35 0.19 21.24
N GLN A 204 6.51 -0.59 22.31
CA GLN A 204 7.78 -0.66 23.05
C GLN A 204 8.88 -1.32 22.22
N MET A 205 8.55 -2.38 21.48
CA MET A 205 9.54 -3.08 20.66
C MET A 205 10.02 -2.21 19.49
N VAL A 206 9.11 -1.51 18.80
CA VAL A 206 9.48 -0.59 17.72
C VAL A 206 10.37 0.50 18.28
N ALA A 207 10.02 1.12 19.41
CA ALA A 207 10.86 2.14 20.03
C ALA A 207 12.28 1.64 20.36
N GLN A 208 12.42 0.37 20.77
CA GLN A 208 13.73 -0.24 21.06
C GLN A 208 14.52 -0.62 19.80
N ARG A 209 13.87 -1.12 18.75
CA ARG A 209 14.51 -1.53 17.48
C ARG A 209 14.79 -0.36 16.54
N TRP A 210 14.03 0.74 16.63
CA TRP A 210 14.12 1.85 15.69
C TRP A 210 15.55 2.39 15.51
N PRO A 211 16.36 2.62 16.56
CA PRO A 211 17.74 3.08 16.38
C PRO A 211 18.61 2.09 15.60
N GLN A 212 18.37 0.79 15.73
CA GLN A 212 19.11 -0.25 14.99
C GLN A 212 18.71 -0.23 13.51
N TRP A 213 17.42 -0.03 13.22
CA TRP A 213 16.94 0.12 11.85
C TRP A 213 17.41 1.41 11.19
N GLN A 214 17.55 2.51 11.94
CA GLN A 214 18.18 3.73 11.44
C GLN A 214 19.64 3.47 11.02
N LEU A 215 20.43 2.80 11.87
CA LEU A 215 21.82 2.46 11.56
C LEU A 215 21.96 1.48 10.38
N ALA A 216 20.98 0.59 10.20
CA ALA A 216 20.96 -0.38 9.10
C ALA A 216 20.37 0.20 7.80
N GLY A 217 19.82 1.42 7.81
CA GLY A 217 19.21 2.05 6.64
C GLY A 217 17.78 1.60 6.33
N PHE A 218 17.06 0.99 7.28
CA PHE A 218 15.67 0.53 7.11
C PHE A 218 14.62 1.51 7.66
N ALA A 219 15.04 2.56 8.36
CA ALA A 219 14.12 3.57 8.89
C ALA A 219 13.63 4.50 7.79
N VAL A 220 12.34 4.85 7.85
CA VAL A 220 11.66 5.77 6.92
C VAL A 220 11.30 7.08 7.64
N ASP A 221 12.30 7.70 8.26
CA ASP A 221 12.20 8.93 9.05
C ASP A 221 12.51 10.21 8.25
N ASP A 222 12.56 10.11 6.92
CA ASP A 222 12.68 11.31 6.08
C ASP A 222 11.44 12.19 6.23
N ALA A 223 11.70 13.50 6.27
CA ALA A 223 10.65 14.49 6.18
C ALA A 223 9.94 14.39 4.83
N ILE A 224 8.61 14.52 4.85
CA ILE A 224 7.81 14.60 3.64
C ILE A 224 8.14 15.93 2.95
N PRO A 225 8.61 15.94 1.68
CA PRO A 225 9.07 17.15 1.02
C PRO A 225 7.92 18.14 0.77
N TYR A 226 8.24 19.44 0.70
CA TYR A 226 7.28 20.45 0.25
C TYR A 226 7.05 20.28 -1.26
N GLY A 227 5.87 19.81 -1.65
CA GLY A 227 5.47 19.64 -3.05
C GLY A 227 5.03 20.96 -3.72
N HIS A 228 4.85 20.93 -5.04
CA HIS A 228 4.39 22.10 -5.80
C HIS A 228 2.94 22.50 -5.49
N ARG A 229 2.08 21.56 -5.11
CA ARG A 229 0.77 21.85 -4.54
C ARG A 229 0.90 22.03 -3.04
N ALA A 230 0.72 23.27 -2.58
CA ALA A 230 0.54 23.59 -1.16
C ALA A 230 -0.47 22.62 -0.51
N ASN A 231 -1.59 22.33 -1.17
CA ASN A 231 -2.72 21.62 -0.57
C ASN A 231 -2.49 20.15 -0.17
N GLU A 232 -1.60 19.37 -0.80
CA GLU A 232 -1.53 17.91 -0.54
C GLU A 232 -0.73 17.61 0.72
N ARG A 233 0.45 18.21 0.87
CA ARG A 233 1.19 18.19 2.12
C ARG A 233 0.46 18.97 3.21
N ASP A 234 -0.12 20.13 2.90
CA ASP A 234 -0.81 20.97 3.90
C ASP A 234 -1.94 20.21 4.59
N VAL A 235 -2.61 19.27 3.91
CA VAL A 235 -3.68 18.48 4.51
C VAL A 235 -3.14 17.49 5.54
N ILE A 236 -2.07 16.74 5.26
CA ILE A 236 -1.55 15.73 6.20
C ILE A 236 -0.73 16.34 7.34
N VAL A 237 0.02 17.41 7.07
CA VAL A 237 0.80 18.14 8.09
C VAL A 237 -0.11 18.83 9.11
N GLN A 238 -1.30 19.29 8.70
CA GLN A 238 -2.31 19.78 9.64
C GLN A 238 -2.75 18.74 10.69
N TYR A 239 -2.52 17.46 10.41
CA TYR A 239 -2.79 16.36 11.32
C TYR A 239 -1.51 15.68 11.84
N GLY A 240 -0.39 16.42 11.89
CA GLY A 240 0.85 15.96 12.54
C GLY A 240 1.56 14.83 11.81
N ILE A 241 1.51 14.83 10.47
CA ILE A 241 2.22 13.90 9.61
C ILE A 241 3.28 14.70 8.84
N ASP A 242 4.48 14.77 9.41
CA ASP A 242 5.64 15.48 8.89
C ASP A 242 6.71 14.53 8.33
N GLU A 243 6.74 13.27 8.79
CA GLU A 243 7.66 12.22 8.33
C GLU A 243 6.92 11.02 7.72
N TRP A 244 7.56 10.30 6.79
CA TRP A 244 6.92 9.15 6.13
C TRP A 244 6.51 8.02 7.08
N ARG A 245 7.26 7.79 8.17
CA ARG A 245 6.89 6.80 9.20
C ARG A 245 5.50 7.04 9.81
N GLU A 246 5.03 8.29 9.86
CA GLU A 246 3.78 8.69 10.51
C GLU A 246 2.55 8.37 9.65
N MET A 247 2.77 8.04 8.36
CA MET A 247 1.76 7.51 7.45
C MET A 247 1.27 6.11 7.86
N PHE A 248 1.96 5.45 8.78
CA PHE A 248 1.70 4.08 9.22
C PHE A 248 1.36 4.06 10.72
N ASN A 249 0.54 3.11 11.15
CA ASN A 249 0.48 2.77 12.57
C ASN A 249 1.67 1.91 12.97
N THR A 250 1.90 1.72 14.28
CA THR A 250 3.04 0.95 14.78
C THR A 250 3.14 -0.45 14.16
N ARG A 251 2.02 -1.18 14.07
CA ARG A 251 2.00 -2.55 13.54
C ARG A 251 2.26 -2.59 12.03
N GLN A 252 1.69 -1.65 11.27
CA GLN A 252 1.93 -1.47 9.84
C GLN A 252 3.40 -1.13 9.57
N LEU A 253 3.94 -0.13 10.28
CA LEU A 253 5.33 0.30 10.15
C LEU A 253 6.29 -0.85 10.44
N TYR A 254 6.10 -1.51 11.58
CA TYR A 254 6.88 -2.70 11.95
C TYR A 254 6.83 -3.78 10.87
N SER A 255 5.64 -4.08 10.34
CA SER A 255 5.46 -5.10 9.31
C SER A 255 6.22 -4.76 8.03
N MET A 256 6.13 -3.52 7.54
CA MET A 256 6.82 -3.08 6.32
C MET A 256 8.34 -3.06 6.51
N THR A 257 8.83 -2.63 7.67
CA THR A 257 10.27 -2.66 7.97
C THR A 257 10.80 -4.11 8.08
N VAL A 258 10.02 -5.03 8.65
CA VAL A 258 10.36 -6.46 8.68
C VAL A 258 10.37 -7.07 7.28
N TYR A 259 9.44 -6.68 6.41
CA TYR A 259 9.43 -7.09 5.01
C TYR A 259 10.72 -6.65 4.32
N LEU A 260 11.10 -5.37 4.44
CA LEU A 260 12.31 -4.81 3.86
C LEU A 260 13.59 -5.49 4.39
N GLU A 261 13.71 -5.63 5.72
CA GLU A 261 14.84 -6.33 6.36
C GLU A 261 14.98 -7.77 5.83
N ALA A 262 13.85 -8.49 5.71
CA ALA A 262 13.84 -9.86 5.21
C ALA A 262 14.18 -9.95 3.72
N LEU A 263 13.73 -8.98 2.90
CA LEU A 263 14.04 -8.92 1.47
C LEU A 263 15.54 -8.69 1.26
N GLN A 264 16.14 -7.76 2.00
CA GLN A 264 17.59 -7.52 1.91
C GLN A 264 18.40 -8.75 2.34
N SER A 265 17.94 -9.48 3.37
CA SER A 265 18.60 -10.73 3.79
C SER A 265 18.51 -11.85 2.75
N LEU A 266 17.51 -11.80 1.87
CA LEU A 266 17.28 -12.79 0.82
C LEU A 266 18.20 -12.59 -0.39
N GLU A 267 18.66 -11.36 -0.65
CA GLU A 267 19.48 -11.01 -1.83
C GLU A 267 20.72 -11.91 -2.00
N ALA A 268 21.43 -12.18 -0.90
CA ALA A 268 22.62 -13.03 -0.95
C ALA A 268 22.30 -14.48 -1.35
N GLU A 269 21.20 -15.03 -0.83
CA GLU A 269 20.71 -16.37 -1.17
C GLU A 269 20.27 -16.42 -2.65
N LEU A 270 19.56 -15.39 -3.10
CA LEU A 270 19.07 -15.25 -4.48
C LEU A 270 20.21 -15.12 -5.49
N ARG A 271 21.16 -14.22 -5.26
CA ARG A 271 22.32 -14.00 -6.15
C ARG A 271 23.28 -15.18 -6.20
N ALA A 272 23.31 -16.03 -5.17
CA ALA A 272 24.08 -17.26 -5.19
C ALA A 272 23.40 -18.38 -5.99
N ALA A 273 22.07 -18.35 -6.10
CA ALA A 273 21.27 -19.40 -6.72
C ALA A 273 20.90 -19.13 -8.19
N CYS A 274 20.99 -17.88 -8.66
CA CYS A 274 20.62 -17.44 -10.00
C CYS A 274 21.81 -16.74 -10.70
N ASP A 275 21.77 -16.65 -12.03
CA ASP A 275 22.67 -15.75 -12.75
C ASP A 275 22.32 -14.28 -12.45
N ALA A 276 23.27 -13.37 -12.69
CA ALA A 276 23.17 -11.97 -12.28
C ALA A 276 21.94 -11.25 -12.87
N ASP A 277 21.57 -11.55 -14.11
CA ASP A 277 20.45 -10.89 -14.78
C ASP A 277 19.11 -11.41 -14.27
N THR A 278 18.98 -12.73 -14.09
CA THR A 278 17.79 -13.34 -13.51
C THR A 278 17.59 -12.88 -12.06
N ALA A 279 18.66 -12.83 -11.27
CA ALA A 279 18.61 -12.32 -9.89
C ALA A 279 18.12 -10.86 -9.85
N ALA A 280 18.68 -9.98 -10.69
CA ALA A 280 18.25 -8.57 -10.74
C ALA A 280 16.78 -8.41 -11.12
N ALA A 281 16.26 -9.22 -12.05
CA ALA A 281 14.85 -9.20 -12.43
C ALA A 281 13.93 -9.64 -11.28
N ILE A 282 14.29 -10.71 -10.57
CA ILE A 282 13.55 -11.21 -9.40
C ILE A 282 13.59 -10.18 -8.27
N GLU A 283 14.76 -9.64 -7.93
CA GLU A 283 14.94 -8.60 -6.91
C GLU A 283 14.04 -7.39 -7.20
N THR A 284 14.06 -6.90 -8.44
CA THR A 284 13.23 -5.77 -8.86
C THR A 284 11.74 -6.09 -8.71
N CYS A 285 11.29 -7.28 -9.09
CA CYS A 285 9.88 -7.66 -8.96
C CYS A 285 9.46 -7.82 -7.50
N LEU A 286 10.32 -8.34 -6.63
CA LEU A 286 10.05 -8.42 -5.19
C LEU A 286 10.05 -7.04 -4.52
N ALA A 287 10.92 -6.12 -4.96
CA ALA A 287 10.87 -4.72 -4.54
C ALA A 287 9.54 -4.05 -4.95
N LEU A 288 9.05 -4.28 -6.17
CA LEU A 288 7.73 -3.82 -6.60
C LEU A 288 6.58 -4.46 -5.80
N ALA A 289 6.76 -5.69 -5.30
CA ALA A 289 5.81 -6.31 -4.39
C ALA A 289 5.81 -5.62 -3.00
N LEU A 290 6.97 -5.16 -2.51
CA LEU A 290 7.07 -4.31 -1.32
C LEU A 290 6.34 -2.97 -1.54
N ASP A 291 6.57 -2.31 -2.67
CA ASP A 291 5.86 -1.07 -3.06
C ASP A 291 4.33 -1.27 -3.04
N LYS A 292 3.88 -2.42 -3.57
CA LYS A 292 2.46 -2.77 -3.55
C LYS A 292 1.97 -3.02 -2.12
N ALA A 293 2.78 -3.57 -1.23
CA ALA A 293 2.40 -3.75 0.18
C ALA A 293 2.24 -2.41 0.90
N VAL A 294 3.19 -1.48 0.72
CA VAL A 294 3.15 -0.18 1.42
C VAL A 294 1.96 0.68 1.02
N ILE A 295 1.52 0.64 -0.25
CA ILE A 295 0.33 1.39 -0.69
C ILE A 295 -0.98 0.75 -0.22
N TYR A 296 -0.99 -0.53 0.15
CA TYR A 296 -2.15 -1.27 0.64
C TYR A 296 -2.18 -1.43 2.16
N ASN A 297 -1.15 -1.02 2.89
CA ASN A 297 -1.10 -1.19 4.34
C ASN A 297 -0.52 0.02 5.09
N ASN A 298 -1.25 1.13 5.07
CA ASN A 298 -0.92 2.38 5.77
C ASN A 298 -2.20 3.04 6.32
N ARG A 299 -2.07 4.13 7.08
CA ARG A 299 -3.19 4.86 7.72
C ARG A 299 -4.09 5.65 6.74
N HIS A 300 -3.82 5.57 5.43
CA HIS A 300 -4.61 6.17 4.35
C HIS A 300 -5.30 5.11 3.48
N CYS A 301 -5.23 3.84 3.87
CA CYS A 301 -6.04 2.79 3.27
C CYS A 301 -7.46 2.81 3.85
N ARG A 302 -8.49 2.80 3.00
CA ARG A 302 -9.89 2.68 3.41
C ARG A 302 -10.42 1.27 3.18
N PHE A 303 -11.39 0.85 3.98
CA PHE A 303 -12.14 -0.37 3.69
C PHE A 303 -13.37 -0.06 2.83
N ASP A 304 -13.47 -0.73 1.69
CA ASP A 304 -14.64 -0.72 0.82
C ASP A 304 -15.44 -2.00 1.05
N THR A 305 -16.71 -1.88 1.45
CA THR A 305 -17.51 -3.03 1.87
C THR A 305 -17.77 -4.06 0.76
N GLY A 306 -17.61 -3.67 -0.51
CA GLY A 306 -17.75 -4.56 -1.66
C GLY A 306 -16.42 -5.04 -2.24
N ARG A 307 -15.33 -4.28 -2.05
CA ARG A 307 -14.03 -4.53 -2.70
C ARG A 307 -12.89 -4.88 -1.74
N GLY A 308 -13.09 -4.74 -0.43
CA GLY A 308 -12.03 -4.88 0.57
C GLY A 308 -11.19 -3.62 0.72
N ILE A 309 -9.92 -3.78 1.09
CA ILE A 309 -9.00 -2.65 1.29
C ILE A 309 -8.73 -1.93 -0.04
N ARG A 310 -8.75 -0.61 0.00
CA ARG A 310 -8.35 0.28 -1.11
C ARG A 310 -7.02 0.93 -0.77
N SER A 311 -6.13 0.96 -1.75
CA SER A 311 -4.83 1.60 -1.65
C SER A 311 -4.95 3.11 -1.41
N ILE A 312 -3.93 3.69 -0.78
CA ILE A 312 -3.75 5.14 -0.64
C ILE A 312 -3.93 5.89 -1.97
N PHE A 313 -3.50 5.31 -3.08
CA PHE A 313 -3.58 5.93 -4.40
C PHE A 313 -4.85 5.60 -5.19
N ASP A 314 -5.90 5.08 -4.56
CA ASP A 314 -7.25 5.00 -5.16
C ASP A 314 -7.79 6.39 -5.55
N ARG A 315 -7.22 7.46 -4.99
CA ARG A 315 -7.56 8.87 -5.27
C ARG A 315 -6.41 9.69 -5.87
N HIS A 316 -5.24 9.09 -6.11
CA HIS A 316 -4.01 9.78 -6.54
C HIS A 316 -3.62 10.99 -5.67
N ASP A 317 -3.86 10.92 -4.36
CA ASP A 317 -3.54 11.96 -3.39
C ASP A 317 -3.19 11.36 -2.01
N PHE A 318 -2.82 12.20 -1.05
CA PHE A 318 -2.64 11.82 0.36
C PHE A 318 -3.84 12.24 1.23
N ALA A 319 -5.08 12.05 0.74
CA ALA A 319 -6.27 12.48 1.47
C ALA A 319 -6.35 11.87 2.88
N PHE A 320 -6.43 12.73 3.90
CA PHE A 320 -6.53 12.31 5.29
C PHE A 320 -7.78 11.46 5.58
N LEU A 321 -7.60 10.34 6.29
CA LEU A 321 -8.68 9.46 6.73
C LEU A 321 -8.82 9.46 8.25
N TRP A 322 -10.06 9.67 8.72
CA TRP A 322 -10.43 9.55 10.13
C TRP A 322 -10.36 8.12 10.65
N SER A 323 -10.70 7.17 9.78
CA SER A 323 -10.68 5.74 10.04
C SER A 323 -9.97 5.03 8.88
N HIS A 324 -9.14 4.06 9.19
CA HIS A 324 -8.29 3.38 8.23
C HIS A 324 -8.36 1.86 8.36
N ALA A 325 -7.89 1.17 7.34
CA ALA A 325 -7.87 -0.28 7.25
C ALA A 325 -6.43 -0.79 7.18
N GLU A 326 -6.13 -1.77 8.01
CA GLU A 326 -4.87 -2.50 8.02
C GLU A 326 -5.10 -3.91 7.46
N PHE A 327 -4.24 -4.32 6.54
CA PHE A 327 -4.21 -5.67 6.00
C PHE A 327 -3.44 -6.58 6.98
N ASP A 328 -3.89 -7.81 7.20
CA ASP A 328 -3.08 -8.83 7.85
C ASP A 328 -1.74 -9.03 7.12
N ALA A 329 -0.70 -8.42 7.69
CA ALA A 329 0.65 -8.47 7.18
C ALA A 329 1.40 -9.75 7.57
N SER A 330 0.88 -10.53 8.52
CA SER A 330 1.52 -11.78 8.91
C SER A 330 1.24 -12.88 7.89
N ALA A 331 -0.03 -13.08 7.51
CA ALA A 331 -0.44 -14.24 6.72
C ALA A 331 -0.92 -13.94 5.29
N ASN A 332 -1.46 -12.75 5.02
CA ASN A 332 -2.18 -12.50 3.76
C ASN A 332 -1.50 -11.49 2.83
N LEU A 333 -1.06 -10.34 3.34
CA LEU A 333 -0.59 -9.23 2.52
C LEU A 333 0.59 -9.64 1.64
N LEU A 334 1.65 -10.21 2.23
CA LEU A 334 2.87 -10.55 1.49
C LEU A 334 2.63 -11.60 0.40
N PRO A 335 2.00 -12.77 0.68
CA PRO A 335 1.65 -13.71 -0.38
C PRO A 335 0.78 -13.08 -1.48
N TRP A 336 -0.18 -12.22 -1.09
CA TRP A 336 -1.06 -11.57 -2.05
C TRP A 336 -0.31 -10.60 -2.98
N VAL A 337 0.57 -9.73 -2.46
CA VAL A 337 1.32 -8.78 -3.31
C VAL A 337 2.32 -9.48 -4.22
N VAL A 338 2.96 -10.56 -3.76
CA VAL A 338 3.85 -11.39 -4.57
C VAL A 338 3.08 -12.00 -5.73
N GLU A 339 1.92 -12.61 -5.46
CA GLU A 339 1.10 -13.22 -6.51
C GLU A 339 0.62 -12.17 -7.52
N GLN A 340 0.19 -11.00 -7.04
CA GLN A 340 -0.24 -9.91 -7.90
C GLN A 340 0.86 -9.41 -8.86
N VAL A 341 2.12 -9.37 -8.41
CA VAL A 341 3.25 -8.98 -9.27
C VAL A 341 3.59 -10.13 -10.23
N ALA A 342 3.62 -11.38 -9.75
CA ALA A 342 3.88 -12.55 -10.59
C ALA A 342 2.84 -12.68 -11.71
N ASP A 343 1.55 -12.55 -11.40
CA ASP A 343 0.45 -12.57 -12.37
C ASP A 343 0.62 -11.46 -13.41
N ALA A 344 0.90 -10.23 -12.97
CA ALA A 344 1.12 -9.11 -13.88
C ALA A 344 2.28 -9.37 -14.84
N VAL A 345 3.43 -9.85 -14.34
CA VAL A 345 4.59 -10.21 -15.18
C VAL A 345 4.22 -11.32 -16.16
N GLN A 346 3.50 -12.36 -15.71
CA GLN A 346 3.08 -13.48 -16.53
C GLN A 346 2.13 -13.05 -17.67
N GLU A 347 1.14 -12.22 -17.37
CA GLU A 347 0.17 -11.71 -18.33
C GLU A 347 0.84 -10.77 -19.35
N ILE A 348 1.69 -9.85 -18.89
CA ILE A 348 2.45 -8.96 -19.77
C ILE A 348 3.36 -9.76 -20.68
N ALA A 349 4.08 -10.77 -20.17
CA ALA A 349 4.94 -11.63 -20.97
C ALA A 349 4.15 -12.46 -21.99
N ALA A 350 2.92 -12.87 -21.66
CA ALA A 350 2.04 -13.57 -22.58
C ALA A 350 1.56 -12.64 -23.72
N LEU A 351 1.26 -11.38 -23.41
CA LEU A 351 0.82 -10.36 -24.37
C LEU A 351 1.96 -9.80 -25.23
N ALA A 352 3.19 -9.82 -24.73
CA ALA A 352 4.34 -9.27 -25.44
C ALA A 352 4.64 -10.01 -26.74
N LYS A 353 4.22 -11.28 -26.88
CA LYS A 353 4.51 -12.13 -28.06
C LYS A 353 4.03 -11.47 -29.37
N PRO A 354 4.87 -11.40 -30.43
CA PRO A 354 4.48 -10.72 -31.66
C PRO A 354 3.34 -11.47 -32.37
N PRO A 355 2.28 -10.79 -32.82
CA PRO A 355 1.20 -11.43 -33.57
C PRO A 355 1.68 -12.08 -34.87
N GLN A 356 2.82 -11.64 -35.41
CA GLN A 356 3.45 -12.19 -36.61
C GLN A 356 4.00 -13.61 -36.41
N LEU A 357 4.38 -14.00 -35.17
CA LEU A 357 4.78 -15.38 -34.86
C LEU A 357 3.61 -16.38 -34.95
N ALA A 358 2.37 -15.90 -34.79
CA ALA A 358 1.19 -16.75 -34.98
C ALA A 358 0.94 -17.11 -36.46
N LEU A 359 1.38 -16.26 -37.39
CA LEU A 359 1.28 -16.48 -38.84
C LEU A 359 2.53 -17.15 -39.42
N GLN A 360 3.71 -16.91 -38.83
CA GLN A 360 4.96 -17.57 -39.19
C GLN A 360 5.22 -18.78 -38.29
N ARG A 361 4.66 -19.94 -38.67
CA ARG A 361 5.09 -21.27 -38.20
C ARG A 361 6.52 -21.59 -38.69
N ALA A 362 7.53 -20.79 -38.36
CA ALA A 362 8.94 -21.13 -38.52
C ALA A 362 9.84 -19.96 -38.13
N GLN A 363 10.24 -19.88 -36.87
CA GLN A 363 11.62 -19.56 -36.52
C GLN A 363 11.88 -20.15 -35.13
N LYS A 364 12.87 -21.04 -35.04
CA LYS A 364 13.30 -21.73 -33.81
C LYS A 364 14.05 -20.82 -32.83
N ASN A 365 14.28 -19.57 -33.20
CA ASN A 365 14.95 -18.59 -32.37
C ASN A 365 13.88 -17.69 -31.76
N ASN A 366 13.86 -17.57 -30.43
CA ASN A 366 13.10 -16.51 -29.76
C ASN A 366 13.45 -15.18 -30.44
N PRO A 367 12.46 -14.34 -30.80
CA PRO A 367 12.77 -13.00 -31.30
C PRO A 367 13.69 -12.32 -30.27
N LYS A 368 14.83 -11.81 -30.74
CA LYS A 368 15.72 -11.03 -29.89
C LYS A 368 15.02 -9.70 -29.66
N TRP A 369 14.38 -9.56 -28.51
CA TRP A 369 13.78 -8.30 -28.08
C TRP A 369 14.87 -7.26 -27.91
N ASP A 370 14.78 -6.20 -28.70
CA ASP A 370 15.73 -5.09 -28.66
C ASP A 370 15.05 -3.93 -27.93
N VAL A 371 15.11 -3.99 -26.60
CA VAL A 371 14.53 -2.99 -25.70
C VAL A 371 15.63 -2.37 -24.86
N THR A 372 15.65 -1.03 -24.82
CA THR A 372 16.56 -0.27 -23.96
C THR A 372 15.74 0.67 -23.10
N ILE A 373 15.90 0.54 -21.78
CA ILE A 373 15.30 1.45 -20.80
C ILE A 373 16.40 2.35 -20.23
N SER A 374 16.26 3.66 -20.35
CA SER A 374 17.15 4.63 -19.73
C SER A 374 16.44 5.53 -18.71
N LEU A 375 17.23 6.01 -17.76
CA LEU A 375 16.83 6.97 -16.73
C LEU A 375 17.50 8.31 -17.04
N GLY A 376 16.72 9.31 -17.44
CA GLY A 376 17.27 10.60 -17.83
C GLY A 376 16.25 11.59 -18.38
N SER A 377 16.71 12.82 -18.58
CA SER A 377 15.88 13.86 -19.18
C SER A 377 15.60 13.53 -20.65
N ALA A 378 14.34 13.65 -21.07
CA ALA A 378 13.95 13.58 -22.47
C ALA A 378 14.58 14.71 -23.33
N SER A 379 15.17 15.74 -22.72
CA SER A 379 15.98 16.75 -23.42
C SER A 379 17.36 16.24 -23.85
N SER A 380 17.77 15.05 -23.41
CA SER A 380 19.08 14.45 -23.69
C SER A 380 18.91 12.98 -24.11
N LEU A 381 18.48 12.74 -25.34
CA LEU A 381 18.33 11.42 -25.94
C LEU A 381 19.65 10.91 -26.55
N ARG A 382 20.64 10.63 -25.69
CA ARG A 382 22.02 10.28 -26.12
C ARG A 382 22.10 8.96 -26.88
N GLU A 383 21.07 8.13 -26.75
CA GLU A 383 20.93 6.84 -27.42
C GLU A 383 20.56 6.99 -28.90
N LEU A 384 20.07 8.17 -29.31
CA LEU A 384 19.67 8.46 -30.68
C LEU A 384 20.75 9.23 -31.43
N GLN A 385 20.95 8.86 -32.69
CA GLN A 385 21.85 9.58 -33.59
C GLN A 385 21.20 10.87 -34.10
N ASP A 386 22.01 11.88 -34.40
CA ASP A 386 21.55 13.11 -35.02
C ASP A 386 20.78 12.83 -36.33
N ALA A 387 19.69 13.57 -36.54
CA ALA A 387 18.81 13.44 -37.72
C ALA A 387 18.23 12.03 -37.98
N SER A 388 18.19 11.14 -36.96
CA SER A 388 17.63 9.80 -37.08
C SER A 388 16.10 9.71 -36.85
N VAL A 389 15.50 10.71 -36.19
CA VAL A 389 14.08 10.72 -35.84
C VAL A 389 13.24 11.29 -36.99
N ARG A 390 12.43 10.44 -37.62
CA ARG A 390 11.59 10.82 -38.76
C ARG A 390 10.22 11.38 -38.36
N ASN A 391 9.70 10.96 -37.21
CA ASN A 391 8.40 11.38 -36.72
C ASN A 391 8.46 11.54 -35.19
N ILE A 392 7.84 12.60 -34.70
CA ILE A 392 7.68 12.88 -33.28
C ILE A 392 6.18 12.88 -33.00
N THR A 393 5.71 11.88 -32.27
CA THR A 393 4.33 11.82 -31.78
C THR A 393 4.35 12.19 -30.32
N VAL A 394 3.57 13.20 -29.93
CA VAL A 394 3.43 13.64 -28.55
C VAL A 394 1.96 13.63 -28.15
N ASP A 395 1.70 13.22 -26.92
CA ASP A 395 0.43 13.48 -26.25
C ASP A 395 0.43 14.94 -25.74
N PRO A 396 -0.72 15.60 -25.52
CA PRO A 396 -0.72 16.94 -24.96
C PRO A 396 -0.17 16.92 -23.51
N PRO A 397 0.42 18.03 -23.03
CA PRO A 397 0.96 18.08 -21.69
C PRO A 397 -0.14 17.90 -20.64
N TYR A 398 0.03 16.92 -19.75
CA TYR A 398 -0.88 16.66 -18.64
C TYR A 398 -0.68 17.63 -17.45
N TYR A 399 0.29 18.55 -17.53
CA TYR A 399 0.64 19.54 -16.50
C TYR A 399 0.54 18.96 -15.07
N ASN A 400 -0.13 19.68 -14.16
CA ASN A 400 -0.35 19.27 -12.78
C ASN A 400 -1.70 18.54 -12.68
N ASN A 401 -1.99 17.55 -13.53
CA ASN A 401 -3.20 16.73 -13.34
C ASN A 401 -3.01 15.75 -12.16
N VAL A 402 -1.84 15.10 -12.12
CA VAL A 402 -1.40 14.22 -11.03
C VAL A 402 0.06 14.55 -10.72
N ASP A 403 0.37 14.71 -9.43
CA ASP A 403 1.69 15.11 -8.94
C ASP A 403 2.60 13.88 -8.80
N TYR A 404 2.88 13.20 -9.92
CA TYR A 404 3.56 11.90 -9.92
C TYR A 404 4.94 11.93 -9.24
N ALA A 405 5.66 13.05 -9.29
CA ALA A 405 6.97 13.18 -8.66
C ALA A 405 6.81 13.13 -7.13
N GLU A 406 5.91 13.95 -6.59
CA GLU A 406 5.60 14.01 -5.16
C GLU A 406 5.03 12.69 -4.64
N LEU A 407 4.15 12.04 -5.40
CA LEU A 407 3.62 10.73 -5.02
C LEU A 407 4.70 9.62 -5.07
N SER A 408 5.73 9.79 -5.92
CA SER A 408 6.83 8.82 -6.01
C SER A 408 7.73 8.83 -4.78
N ASP A 409 7.82 9.96 -4.07
CA ASP A 409 8.60 10.06 -2.84
C ASP A 409 8.13 9.08 -1.76
N PHE A 410 6.84 8.70 -1.77
CA PHE A 410 6.29 7.66 -0.90
C PHE A 410 6.96 6.29 -1.10
N PHE A 411 7.47 6.00 -2.29
CA PHE A 411 8.19 4.76 -2.59
C PHE A 411 9.70 4.88 -2.38
N TYR A 412 10.29 6.05 -2.69
CA TYR A 412 11.74 6.22 -2.60
C TYR A 412 12.30 5.90 -1.23
N VAL A 413 11.57 6.21 -0.16
CA VAL A 413 12.03 5.92 1.20
C VAL A 413 12.15 4.43 1.52
N TRP A 414 11.41 3.58 0.80
CA TRP A 414 11.47 2.12 0.95
C TRP A 414 12.49 1.46 0.02
N LEU A 415 12.81 2.10 -1.10
CA LEU A 415 13.67 1.56 -2.16
C LEU A 415 15.12 2.11 -2.12
N LYS A 416 15.55 2.64 -0.97
CA LYS A 416 16.87 3.28 -0.80
C LYS A 416 18.05 2.32 -0.87
#